data_AF-E2CQZ0-F1
#
_entry.id   AF-E2CQZ0-F1
#
_cell.length_a   1.000
_cell.length_b   1.000
_cell.length_c   1.000
_cell.angle_alpha   90.00
_cell.angle_beta   90.00
_cell.angle_gamma   90.00
#
_symmetry.space_group_name_H-M   'P 1'
#
loop_
_entity.id
_entity.type
_entity.pdbx_description
1 polymer ?
#
loop_
_entity_poly.entity_id
_entity_poly.type
_entity_poly.pdbx_seq_one_letter_code
_entity_poly.pdbx_strand_id
1 'polypeptide(L)'
;MSLASLQKQAHDLFLTGVRAADPTIAVRNALIKRPLTRAPEGTLFLIAFGKAACAMMEEALRHIPTGQRHDALTGVGSGWGRNHTLRAYEPKFSSDREEC
;
A
#
# COMPACT_ATOMS: atom_id res chain seq x y z
N MET A 1 -15.95 0.36 -37.72
CA MET A 1 -15.01 -0.05 -36.65
C MET A 1 -13.84 -0.77 -37.30
N SER A 2 -12.60 -0.38 -37.00
CA SER A 2 -11.40 -1.07 -37.49
C SER A 2 -10.86 -2.02 -36.42
N LEU A 3 -10.06 -3.01 -36.82
CA LEU A 3 -9.36 -3.90 -35.88
C LEU A 3 -8.52 -3.11 -34.86
N ALA A 4 -7.84 -2.05 -35.31
CA ALA A 4 -7.07 -1.17 -34.45
C ALA A 4 -7.94 -0.45 -33.40
N SER A 5 -9.15 -0.03 -33.76
CA SER A 5 -10.07 0.61 -32.80
C SER A 5 -10.56 -0.36 -31.72
N LEU A 6 -10.78 -1.64 -32.07
CA LEU A 6 -11.19 -2.67 -31.12
C LEU A 6 -10.06 -3.05 -30.17
N GLN A 7 -8.83 -3.20 -30.69
CA GLN A 7 -7.64 -3.48 -29.87
C GLN A 7 -7.38 -2.37 -28.86
N LYS A 8 -7.45 -1.11 -29.30
CA LYS A 8 -7.32 0.03 -28.40
C LYS A 8 -8.38 0.00 -27.30
N GLN A 9 -9.64 -0.21 -27.67
CA GLN A 9 -10.73 -0.26 -26.70
C GLN A 9 -10.57 -1.39 -25.67
N ALA A 10 -10.16 -2.57 -26.11
CA ALA A 10 -9.89 -3.70 -25.21
C ALA A 10 -8.74 -3.38 -24.23
N HIS A 11 -7.66 -2.78 -24.73
CA HIS A 11 -6.54 -2.36 -23.90
C HIS A 11 -6.93 -1.30 -22.87
N ASP A 12 -7.72 -0.30 -23.26
CA ASP A 12 -8.17 0.78 -22.37
C ASP A 12 -9.10 0.24 -21.26
N LEU A 13 -9.97 -0.71 -21.59
CA LEU A 13 -10.81 -1.43 -20.62
C LEU A 13 -9.96 -2.25 -19.65
N PHE A 14 -8.96 -2.97 -20.15
CA PHE A 14 -8.03 -3.73 -19.32
C PHE A 14 -7.27 -2.82 -18.35
N LEU A 15 -6.71 -1.71 -18.82
CA LEU A 15 -6.00 -0.76 -17.97
C LEU A 15 -6.91 -0.11 -16.93
N THR A 16 -8.18 0.12 -17.27
CA THR A 16 -9.18 0.58 -16.29
C THR A 16 -9.34 -0.44 -15.16
N GLY A 17 -9.42 -1.73 -15.50
CA GLY A 17 -9.45 -2.81 -14.52
C GLY A 17 -8.20 -2.86 -13.64
N VAL A 18 -7.01 -2.73 -14.23
CA VAL A 18 -5.73 -2.70 -13.50
C VAL A 18 -5.70 -1.53 -12.51
N ARG A 19 -6.12 -0.33 -12.93
CA ARG A 19 -6.18 0.85 -12.05
C ARG A 19 -7.17 0.68 -10.91
N ALA A 20 -8.32 0.03 -11.16
CA ALA A 20 -9.29 -0.27 -10.10
C ALA A 20 -8.75 -1.26 -9.07
N ALA A 21 -7.81 -2.12 -9.46
CA ALA A 21 -7.12 -3.08 -8.59
C ALA A 21 -5.82 -2.52 -7.96
N ASP A 22 -5.52 -1.23 -8.14
CA ASP A 22 -4.33 -0.61 -7.57
C ASP A 22 -4.40 -0.63 -6.03
N PRO A 23 -3.39 -1.20 -5.34
CA PRO A 23 -3.40 -1.37 -3.88
C PRO A 23 -3.40 -0.04 -3.12
N THR A 24 -2.73 0.98 -3.65
CA THR A 24 -2.69 2.33 -3.05
C THR A 24 -4.08 2.95 -3.11
N ILE A 25 -4.74 2.90 -4.28
CA ILE A 25 -6.09 3.44 -4.45
C ILE A 25 -7.09 2.67 -3.59
N ALA A 26 -6.95 1.34 -3.50
CA ALA A 26 -7.81 0.51 -2.68
C ALA A 26 -7.74 0.89 -1.18
N VAL A 27 -6.53 1.01 -0.62
CA VAL A 27 -6.33 1.42 0.78
C VAL A 27 -6.87 2.83 1.01
N ARG A 28 -6.54 3.79 0.14
CA ARG A 28 -7.04 5.17 0.23
C ARG A 28 -8.56 5.20 0.30
N ASN A 29 -9.24 4.55 -0.64
CA ASN A 29 -10.70 4.56 -0.71
C ASN A 29 -11.32 3.90 0.53
N ALA A 30 -10.72 2.82 1.03
CA ALA A 30 -11.19 2.14 2.23
C ALA A 30 -11.08 3.04 3.47
N LEU A 31 -9.95 3.73 3.65
CA LEU A 31 -9.69 4.59 4.81
C LEU A 31 -10.43 5.94 4.72
N ILE A 32 -10.69 6.47 3.52
CA ILE A 32 -11.61 7.60 3.35
C ILE A 32 -13.04 7.20 3.77
N LYS A 33 -13.52 6.04 3.31
CA LYS A 33 -14.88 5.57 3.59
C LYS A 33 -15.05 5.18 5.06
N ARG A 34 -14.00 4.65 5.68
CA ARG A 34 -13.98 4.20 7.08
C ARG A 34 -12.66 4.66 7.73
N PRO A 35 -12.60 5.90 8.21
CA PRO A 35 -11.40 6.44 8.84
C PRO A 35 -10.96 5.63 10.05
N LEU A 36 -9.64 5.62 10.27
CA LEU A 36 -9.05 5.04 11.48
C LEU A 36 -9.55 5.81 12.70
N THR A 37 -10.01 5.08 13.72
CA THR A 37 -10.47 5.70 14.95
C THR A 37 -9.27 6.05 15.82
N ARG A 38 -9.24 7.28 16.34
CA ARG A 38 -8.21 7.71 17.29
C ARG A 38 -8.38 6.97 18.62
N ALA A 39 -7.28 6.46 19.15
CA ALA A 39 -7.15 5.84 20.47
C ALA A 39 -6.11 6.65 21.28
N PRO A 40 -6.53 7.67 22.07
CA PRO A 40 -5.62 8.60 22.74
C PRO A 40 -4.57 7.93 23.64
N GLU A 41 -4.98 6.89 24.38
CA GLU A 41 -4.11 6.12 25.28
C GLU A 41 -3.63 4.79 24.66
N GLY A 42 -3.97 4.54 23.39
CA GLY A 42 -3.64 3.31 22.68
C GLY A 42 -2.52 3.50 21.65
N THR A 43 -1.95 2.38 21.22
CA THR A 43 -1.04 2.32 20.07
C THR A 43 -1.75 1.63 18.90
N LEU A 44 -1.69 2.26 17.72
CA LEU A 44 -2.17 1.66 16.48
C LEU A 44 -1.06 0.81 15.88
N PHE A 45 -1.29 -0.51 15.77
CA PHE A 45 -0.37 -1.40 15.07
C PHE A 45 -0.82 -1.60 13.63
N LEU A 46 0.02 -1.21 12.67
CA LEU A 46 -0.19 -1.47 11.26
C LEU A 46 0.66 -2.65 10.83
N ILE A 47 0.03 -3.60 10.15
CA ILE A 47 0.69 -4.82 9.70
C ILE A 47 0.31 -5.04 8.24
N ALA A 48 1.29 -5.00 7.34
CA ALA A 48 1.11 -5.25 5.92
C ALA A 48 1.96 -6.44 5.46
N PHE A 49 1.36 -7.35 4.69
CA PHE A 49 2.04 -8.51 4.12
C PHE A 49 1.68 -8.74 2.67
N GLY A 50 2.65 -9.21 1.89
CA GLY A 50 2.48 -9.56 0.48
C GLY A 50 3.27 -8.66 -0.47
N LYS A 51 3.16 -8.90 -1.78
CA LYS A 51 3.96 -8.19 -2.80
C LYS A 51 3.70 -6.68 -2.83
N ALA A 52 2.48 -6.26 -2.49
CA ALA A 52 2.07 -4.86 -2.43
C ALA A 52 2.15 -4.25 -1.02
N ALA A 53 2.73 -4.96 -0.04
CA ALA A 53 2.71 -4.56 1.37
C ALA A 53 3.26 -3.14 1.58
N CYS A 54 4.37 -2.79 0.91
CA CYS A 54 4.96 -1.47 1.01
C CYS A 54 4.02 -0.37 0.52
N ALA A 55 3.47 -0.51 -0.70
CA ALA A 55 2.53 0.46 -1.26
C ALA A 55 1.27 0.63 -0.39
N MET A 56 0.75 -0.47 0.16
CA MET A 56 -0.40 -0.43 1.08
C MET A 56 -0.06 0.26 2.39
N MET A 57 1.08 -0.07 3.00
CA MET A 57 1.56 0.53 4.24
C MET A 57 1.79 2.04 4.08
N GLU A 58 2.48 2.44 3.01
CA GLU A 58 2.74 3.86 2.72
C GLU A 58 1.47 4.67 2.60
N GLU A 59 0.44 4.15 1.92
CA GLU A 59 -0.85 4.84 1.88
C GLU A 59 -1.49 4.85 3.27
N ALA A 60 -1.54 3.72 3.99
CA ALA A 60 -2.19 3.65 5.30
C ALA A 60 -1.60 4.63 6.33
N LEU A 61 -0.26 4.80 6.35
CA LEU A 61 0.42 5.74 7.24
C LEU A 61 -0.04 7.20 7.05
N ARG A 62 -0.45 7.59 5.83
CA ARG A 62 -0.96 8.95 5.56
C ARG A 62 -2.34 9.22 6.17
N HIS A 63 -3.08 8.18 6.55
CA HIS A 63 -4.42 8.29 7.14
C HIS A 63 -4.41 8.13 8.66
N ILE A 64 -3.24 8.03 9.30
CA ILE A 64 -3.14 7.95 10.76
C ILE A 64 -3.59 9.28 11.37
N PRO A 65 -4.51 9.26 12.35
CA PRO A 65 -4.94 10.47 13.04
C PRO A 65 -3.76 11.22 13.67
N THR A 66 -3.74 12.55 13.57
CA THR A 66 -2.67 13.36 14.15
C THR A 66 -2.50 13.08 15.65
N GLY A 67 -1.24 12.86 16.07
CA GLY A 67 -0.89 12.55 17.46
C GLY A 67 -1.26 11.14 17.92
N GLN A 68 -1.69 10.24 17.03
CA GLN A 68 -1.87 8.82 17.34
C GLN A 68 -0.49 8.13 17.43
N ARG A 69 -0.22 7.47 18.56
CA ARG A 69 0.92 6.54 18.67
C ARG A 69 0.70 5.36 17.72
N HIS A 70 1.71 4.99 16.95
CA HIS A 70 1.62 3.89 16.01
C HIS A 70 2.97 3.19 15.81
N ASP A 71 2.90 1.90 15.51
CA ASP A 71 4.03 1.07 15.06
C ASP A 71 3.62 0.36 13.77
N ALA A 72 4.60 0.12 12.89
CA ALA A 72 4.36 -0.49 11.58
C ALA A 72 5.29 -1.67 11.34
N LEU A 73 4.73 -2.76 10.81
CA LEU A 73 5.46 -3.93 10.36
C LEU A 73 5.05 -4.24 8.92
N THR A 74 6.03 -4.33 8.03
CA THR A 74 5.80 -4.68 6.63
C THR A 74 6.61 -5.91 6.25
N GLY A 75 5.97 -6.87 5.61
CA GLY A 75 6.59 -8.09 5.10
C GLY A 75 6.32 -8.25 3.62
N VAL A 76 7.32 -7.98 2.80
CA VAL A 76 7.24 -8.24 1.36
C VAL A 76 7.59 -9.70 1.10
N GLY A 77 6.72 -10.40 0.39
CA GLY A 77 7.04 -11.74 -0.10
C GLY A 77 8.14 -11.66 -1.14
N SER A 78 9.40 -11.91 -0.75
CA SER A 78 10.47 -12.22 -1.68
C SER A 78 10.00 -13.39 -2.54
N GLY A 79 10.04 -13.23 -3.87
CA GLY A 79 9.60 -14.28 -4.80
C GLY A 79 10.15 -15.65 -4.40
N TRP A 80 9.34 -16.69 -4.66
CA TRP A 80 9.67 -18.11 -4.53
C TRP A 80 11.20 -18.35 -4.62
N GLY A 81 11.85 -18.61 -3.49
CA GLY A 81 13.26 -19.04 -3.44
C GLY A 81 14.28 -18.20 -2.66
N ARG A 82 13.95 -17.12 -1.93
CA ARG A 82 14.94 -16.45 -1.04
C ARG A 82 14.39 -16.08 0.34
N ASN A 83 15.20 -16.39 1.35
CA ASN A 83 14.95 -16.31 2.80
C ASN A 83 14.06 -15.15 3.24
N HIS A 84 13.11 -15.49 4.12
CA HIS A 84 12.12 -14.62 4.73
C HIS A 84 12.80 -13.64 5.69
N THR A 85 13.17 -12.44 5.22
CA THR A 85 13.61 -11.38 6.13
C THR A 85 12.40 -10.52 6.49
N LEU A 86 11.79 -10.80 7.64
CA LEU A 86 10.91 -9.85 8.31
C LEU A 86 11.76 -8.63 8.67
N ARG A 87 11.48 -7.46 8.08
CA ARG A 87 12.15 -6.22 8.45
C ARG A 87 11.17 -5.38 9.26
N ALA A 88 11.55 -5.05 10.50
CA ALA A 88 10.86 -4.00 11.24
C ALA A 88 10.95 -2.71 10.42
N TYR A 89 9.82 -2.02 10.22
CA TYR A 89 9.83 -0.71 9.59
C TYR A 89 10.27 0.29 10.66
N GLU A 90 11.55 0.67 10.62
CA GLU A 90 12.05 1.79 11.41
C GLU A 90 11.84 3.09 10.62
N PRO A 91 11.25 4.14 11.21
CA PRO A 91 11.06 5.42 10.53
C PRO A 91 12.42 6.09 10.30
N LYS A 92 12.99 5.95 9.10
CA LYS A 92 14.18 6.70 8.70
C LYS A 92 13.80 8.12 8.29
N PHE A 93 13.96 9.06 9.21
CA PHE A 93 14.02 10.49 8.89
C PHE A 93 15.45 10.86 8.51
N SER A 94 15.91 10.52 7.31
CA SER A 94 17.16 11.04 6.76
C SER A 94 17.28 10.69 5.28
N SER A 95 17.70 11.69 4.51
CA SER A 95 18.07 11.61 3.11
C SER A 95 19.12 10.53 2.89
N ASP A 96 18.73 9.40 2.32
CA ASP A 96 19.56 8.60 1.42
C ASP A 96 18.64 7.64 0.68
N ARG A 97 18.50 7.87 -0.62
CA ARG A 97 17.68 7.07 -1.53
C ARG A 97 18.40 5.76 -1.79
N GLU A 98 18.06 4.74 -1.04
CA GLU A 98 18.03 3.34 -1.46
C GLU A 98 17.36 2.54 -0.35
N GLU A 99 16.02 2.56 -0.30
CA GLU A 99 15.23 1.58 0.45
C GLU A 99 13.73 1.75 0.11
N CYS A 100 13.21 0.69 -0.51
CA CYS A 100 11.94 0.55 -1.24
C CYS A 100 11.87 1.17 -2.64
#